data_AF-A0A970PHZ7-F1
#
_entry.id   AF-A0A970PHZ7-F1
#
_cell.length_a   1.000
_cell.length_b   1.000
_cell.length_c   1.000
_cell.angle_alpha   90.00
_cell.angle_beta   90.00
_cell.angle_gamma   90.00
#
_symmetry.space_group_name_H-M   'P 1'
#
loop_
_entity.id
_entity.type
_entity.pdbx_description
1 polymer ?
#
loop_
_entity_poly.entity_id
_entity_poly.type
_entity_poly.pdbx_seq_one_letter_code
_entity_poly.pdbx_strand_id
1 'polypeptide(L)' 'MDYKAHVMQAINYIEKNLKCEITLTDCARVSGYSDYHFIRVFKEATKMV' A
#
# COMPACT_ATOMS: atom_id res chain seq x y z
N MET A 1 15.48 -5.11 -3.13
CA MET A 1 14.42 -5.16 -2.10
C MET A 1 13.16 -5.63 -2.79
N ASP A 2 12.58 -6.76 -2.37
CA ASP A 2 11.34 -7.27 -2.98
C ASP A 2 10.13 -6.53 -2.40
N TYR A 3 9.94 -5.29 -2.86
CA TYR A 3 8.84 -4.43 -2.40
C TYR A 3 7.48 -4.88 -2.94
N LYS A 4 7.46 -5.77 -3.94
CA LYS A 4 6.23 -6.27 -4.56
C LYS A 4 5.38 -7.01 -3.53
N ALA A 5 5.99 -7.83 -2.68
CA ALA A 5 5.26 -8.55 -1.64
C ALA A 5 4.50 -7.60 -0.70
N HIS A 6 5.15 -6.52 -0.27
CA HIS A 6 4.55 -5.53 0.64
C HIS A 6 3.49 -4.67 -0.03
N VAL A 7 3.68 -4.28 -1.28
CA VAL A 7 2.65 -3.56 -2.06
C VAL A 7 1.44 -4.46 -2.30
N MET A 8 1.64 -5.74 -2.61
CA MET A 8 0.55 -6.71 -2.77
C MET A 8 -0.26 -6.91 -1.47
N GLN A 9 0.36 -6.79 -0.29
CA GLN A 9 -0.37 -6.81 0.98
C GLN A 9 -1.36 -5.63 1.08
N ALA A 10 -0.93 -4.41 0.73
CA ALA A 10 -1.82 -3.25 0.70
C ALA A 10 -2.92 -3.40 -0.36
N ILE A 11 -2.59 -3.89 -1.57
CA ILE A 11 -3.60 -4.12 -2.62
C ILE A 11 -4.66 -5.11 -2.13
N ASN A 12 -4.25 -6.25 -1.57
CA ASN A 12 -5.17 -7.23 -1.01
C ASN A 12 -6.02 -6.67 0.13
N TYR A 13 -5.45 -5.78 0.96
CA TYR A 13 -6.20 -5.09 2.00
C TYR A 13 -7.24 -4.14 1.41
N ILE A 14 -6.88 -3.36 0.40
CA ILE A 14 -7.81 -2.43 -0.29
C ILE A 14 -8.96 -3.21 -0.91
N GLU A 15 -8.67 -4.27 -1.68
CA GLU A 15 -9.68 -5.11 -2.34
C GLU A 15 -10.69 -5.72 -1.35
N LYS A 16 -10.21 -6.16 -0.17
CA LYS A 16 -11.07 -6.71 0.89
C LYS A 16 -11.93 -5.66 1.59
N ASN A 17 -11.55 -4.38 1.52
CA ASN A 17 -12.16 -3.28 2.27
C ASN A 17 -12.74 -2.18 1.36
N LEU A 18 -13.00 -2.45 0.07
CA LEU A 18 -13.49 -1.45 -0.92
C LEU A 18 -14.75 -0.67 -0.52
N LYS A 19 -15.56 -1.21 0.40
CA LYS A 19 -16.80 -0.58 0.89
C LYS A 19 -16.61 0.25 2.16
N CYS A 20 -15.39 0.27 2.70
CA CYS A 20 -15.02 0.98 3.91
C CYS A 20 -14.14 2.17 3.57
N GLU A 21 -14.11 3.16 4.44
CA GLU A 21 -13.09 4.19 4.38
C GLU A 21 -11.72 3.55 4.65
N ILE A 22 -10.76 3.78 3.76
CA ILE A 22 -9.38 3.30 3.87
C ILE A 22 -8.48 4.51 3.87
N THR A 23 -7.63 4.62 4.89
CA THR A 23 -6.63 5.69 4.98
C THR A 23 -5.29 5.25 4.43
N LEU A 24 -4.43 6.22 4.09
CA LEU A 24 -3.04 5.97 3.75
C LEU A 24 -2.31 5.20 4.86
N THR A 25 -2.52 5.61 6.11
CA THR A 25 -1.87 5.03 7.29
C THR A 25 -2.27 3.57 7.48
N ASP A 26 -3.51 3.19 7.13
CA ASP A 26 -3.92 1.78 7.11
C ASP A 26 -3.07 0.97 6.13
N CYS A 27 -3.00 1.41 4.87
CA CYS A 27 -2.22 0.74 3.84
C CYS A 27 -0.73 0.65 4.20
N ALA A 28 -0.14 1.72 4.71
CA ALA A 28 1.25 1.75 5.15
C ALA A 28 1.50 0.73 6.27
N ARG A 29 0.60 0.67 7.26
CA ARG A 29 0.66 -0.26 8.38
C ARG A 29 0.59 -1.72 7.93
N VAL A 30 -0.35 -2.11 7.05
CA VAL A 30 -0.44 -3.50 6.57
C VAL A 30 0.76 -3.91 5.70
N SER A 31 1.39 -2.96 5.02
CA SER A 31 2.59 -3.18 4.21
C SER A 31 3.90 -3.09 5.01
N GLY A 32 3.86 -2.79 6.31
CA GLY A 32 5.06 -2.70 7.16
C GLY A 32 5.91 -1.45 6.91
N TYR A 33 5.31 -0.37 6.41
CA TYR A 33 6.00 0.88 6.07
C TYR A 33 5.45 2.07 6.86
N SER A 34 6.27 3.12 6.93
CA SER A 34 5.76 4.46 7.25
C SER A 34 5.00 5.03 6.05
N ASP A 35 4.08 5.96 6.31
CA ASP A 35 3.24 6.58 5.29
C ASP A 35 4.04 7.13 4.10
N TYR A 36 5.14 7.83 4.39
CA TYR A 36 6.02 8.40 3.35
C TYR A 36 6.70 7.32 2.50
N HIS A 37 7.20 6.26 3.12
CA HIS A 37 7.86 5.17 2.40
C HIS A 37 6.85 4.38 1.57
N PHE A 38 5.65 4.13 2.13
CA PHE A 38 4.56 3.48 1.42
C PHE A 38 4.18 4.25 0.15
N ILE A 39 4.00 5.59 0.23
CA ILE A 39 3.66 6.39 -0.96
C ILE A 39 4.71 6.21 -2.07
N ARG A 40 5.99 6.32 -1.73
CA ARG A 40 7.08 6.19 -2.71
C ARG A 40 7.05 4.84 -3.41
N VAL A 41 7.00 3.76 -2.62
CA VAL A 41 7.06 2.38 -3.13
C VAL A 41 5.78 2.02 -3.88
N PHE A 42 4.62 2.44 -3.39
CA PHE A 42 3.34 2.19 -4.04
C PHE A 42 3.29 2.86 -5.42
N LYS A 43 3.68 4.14 -5.52
CA LYS A 43 3.75 4.85 -6.82
C LYS A 43 4.70 4.18 -7.81
N GLU A 44 5.89 3.78 -7.33
CA GLU A 44 6.88 3.08 -8.15
C GLU A 44 6.35 1.73 -8.66
N ALA A 45 5.64 0.99 -7.80
CA ALA A 45 5.06 -0.31 -8.14
C ALA A 45 3.87 -0.22 -9.10
N THR A 46 3.00 0.79 -8.96
CA THR A 46 1.81 0.97 -9.81
C THR A 46 2.08 1.81 -11.05
N LYS A 47 3.30 2.34 -11.21
CA LYS A 47 3.69 3.30 -12.26
C LYS A 47 2.78 4.53 -12.30
N MET A 48 2.30 4.95 -11.13
CA MET A 48 1.54 6.19 -10.98
C MET A 48 2.51 7.37 -10.98
N VAL A 49 2.30 8.32 -11.91
CA VAL A 49 3.08 9.56 -12.07
C VAL A 49 2.57 10.62 -11.08
#